data_AF-A0AAE4QR05-F1
#
_entry.id   AF-A0AAE4QR05-F1
#
_cell.length_a   1.000
_cell.length_b   1.000
_cell.length_c   1.000
_cell.angle_alpha   90.00
_cell.angle_beta   90.00
_cell.angle_gamma   90.00
#
_symmetry.space_group_name_H-M   'P 1'
#
loop_
_entity.id
_entity.type
_entity.pdbx_description
1 polymer ?
#
loop_
_entity_poly.entity_id
_entity_poly.type
_entity_poly.pdbx_seq_one_letter_code
_entity_poly.pdbx_strand_id
1 'polypeptide(L)' 'MKQNLIKVFKNLPDGKEVELLADATQLEALRQHPDFKVPETKDSNKKNQIPEGEEVV' A
#
# COMPACT_ATOMS: atom_id res chain seq x y z
N MET A 1 -20.72 -5.43 -0.19
CA MET A 1 -19.83 -5.19 -1.35
C MET A 1 -18.40 -5.26 -0.82
N LYS A 2 -17.53 -6.10 -1.41
CA LYS A 2 -16.14 -6.22 -0.92
C LYS A 2 -15.37 -4.94 -1.28
N GLN A 3 -14.96 -4.18 -0.28
CA GLN A 3 -14.07 -3.03 -0.46
C GLN A 3 -12.68 -3.56 -0.80
N ASN A 4 -12.19 -3.24 -2.00
CA ASN A 4 -10.82 -3.55 -2.38
C ASN A 4 -9.93 -2.46 -1.78
N LEU A 5 -9.48 -2.72 -0.55
CA LEU A 5 -8.55 -1.83 0.15
C LEU A 5 -7.14 -2.02 -0.44
N ILE A 6 -6.51 -0.90 -0.76
CA ILE A 6 -5.16 -0.80 -1.31
C ILE A 6 -4.22 -0.33 -0.22
N LYS A 7 -3.09 -1.02 -0.07
CA LYS A 7 -2.03 -0.60 0.85
C LYS A 7 -1.35 0.65 0.30
N VAL A 8 -1.22 1.67 1.12
CA VAL A 8 -0.53 2.93 0.82
C VAL A 8 0.42 3.26 1.96
N PHE A 9 1.49 3.98 1.68
CA PHE A 9 2.49 4.35 2.67
C PHE A 9 2.45 5.86 2.90
N LYS A 10 2.49 6.30 4.15
CA LYS A 10 2.59 7.72 4.50
C LYS A 10 3.90 7.98 5.23
N ASN A 11 4.65 8.96 4.76
CA ASN A 11 5.81 9.48 5.45
C ASN A 11 5.36 10.49 6.52
N LEU A 12 5.80 10.28 7.75
CA LEU A 12 5.58 11.17 8.87
C LEU A 12 6.75 12.17 8.97
N PRO A 13 6.52 13.37 9.54
CA PRO A 13 7.57 14.38 9.71
C PRO A 13 8.73 13.92 10.62
N ASP A 14 8.52 12.86 11.40
CA ASP A 14 9.55 12.21 12.24
C ASP A 14 10.49 11.28 11.42
N GLY A 15 10.31 11.20 10.09
CA GLY A 15 11.06 10.32 9.19
C GLY A 15 10.58 8.86 9.22
N LYS A 16 9.49 8.57 9.90
CA LYS A 16 8.86 7.24 9.97
C LYS A 16 7.87 7.04 8.82
N GLU A 17 7.80 5.84 8.28
CA GLU A 17 6.80 5.45 7.30
C GLU A 17 5.72 4.58 7.95
N VAL A 18 4.44 4.86 7.66
CA VAL A 18 3.30 4.09 8.16
C VAL A 18 2.51 3.47 7.01
N GLU A 19 2.14 2.20 7.14
CA GLU A 19 1.25 1.50 6.21
C GLU A 19 -0.22 1.82 6.55
N LEU A 20 -0.99 2.21 5.54
CA LEU A 20 -2.41 2.52 5.64
C LEU A 20 -3.17 1.73 4.58
N LEU A 21 -4.46 1.49 4.84
CA LEU A 21 -5.37 0.87 3.88
C LEU A 21 -6.31 1.96 3.36
N ALA A 22 -6.38 2.12 2.04
CA ALA A 22 -7.18 3.13 1.37
C ALA A 22 -7.98 2.53 0.22
N ASP A 23 -9.21 2.98 0.03
CA ASP A 23 -10.04 2.59 -1.10
C ASP A 23 -9.60 3.26 -2.41
N ALA A 24 -10.04 2.71 -3.55
CA ALA A 24 -9.77 3.26 -4.88
C ALA A 24 -10.19 4.74 -5.03
N THR A 25 -11.27 5.16 -4.36
CA THR A 25 -11.73 6.55 -4.35
C THR A 25 -10.80 7.48 -3.58
N GLN A 26 -10.09 6.96 -2.59
CA GLN A 26 -9.14 7.72 -1.79
C GLN A 26 -7.77 7.81 -2.47
N LEU A 27 -7.40 6.83 -3.30
CA LEU A 27 -6.11 6.81 -3.99
C LEU A 27 -5.84 8.06 -4.83
N GLU A 28 -6.86 8.57 -5.53
CA GLU A 28 -6.70 9.77 -6.35
C GLU A 28 -6.35 10.99 -5.49
N ALA A 29 -7.01 11.15 -4.34
CA ALA A 29 -6.69 12.20 -3.38
C ALA A 29 -5.30 11.99 -2.78
N LEU A 30 -4.96 10.76 -2.38
CA LEU A 30 -3.66 10.44 -1.76
C LEU A 30 -2.49 10.68 -2.70
N ARG A 31 -2.65 10.43 -4.01
CA ARG A 31 -1.62 10.71 -5.03
C ARG A 31 -1.28 12.21 -5.17
N GLN A 32 -2.18 13.10 -4.78
CA GLN A 32 -1.93 14.54 -4.81
C GLN A 32 -1.08 15.00 -3.61
N HIS A 33 -0.93 14.17 -2.58
CA HIS A 33 -0.14 14.50 -1.40
C HIS A 33 1.27 13.91 -1.48
N PRO A 34 2.34 14.72 -1.36
CA PRO A 34 3.71 14.24 -1.44
C PRO A 34 4.12 13.34 -0.26
N ASP A 35 3.40 13.44 0.86
CA ASP A 35 3.61 12.58 2.03
C ASP A 35 3.15 11.14 1.80
N PHE A 36 2.31 10.91 0.79
CA PHE A 36 1.74 9.60 0.52
C PHE A 36 2.40 8.97 -0.71
N LYS A 37 2.92 7.77 -0.50
CA LYS A 37 3.35 6.83 -1.54
C LYS A 37 2.24 5.83 -1.76
N VAL A 38 1.46 6.08 -2.81
CA VAL A 38 0.53 5.07 -3.33
C VAL A 38 1.35 4.14 -4.23
N PRO A 39 1.56 2.86 -3.85
CA PRO A 39 2.18 1.93 -4.77
C PRO A 39 1.30 1.88 -6.01
N GLU A 40 1.91 2.07 -7.19
CA GLU A 40 1.24 1.70 -8.42
C GLU A 40 0.94 0.22 -8.27
N THR A 41 -0.33 -0.12 -8.08
CA THR A 41 -0.81 -1.48 -8.13
C THR A 41 -0.47 -1.96 -9.53
N LYS A 42 0.75 -2.51 -9.68
CA LYS A 42 1.04 -3.47 -10.72
C LYS A 42 -0.11 -4.43 -10.65
N ASP A 43 -0.85 -4.47 -11.74
CA ASP A 43 -1.83 -5.46 -12.10
C ASP A 43 -1.67 -6.73 -11.27
N SER A 44 -2.80 -7.30 -10.83
CA SER A 44 -2.90 -8.65 -10.30
C SER A 44 -2.52 -9.73 -11.33
N ASN A 45 -1.38 -9.57 -12.01
CA ASN A 45 -0.80 -10.53 -12.91
C ASN A 45 0.74 -10.46 -12.86
N LYS A 46 1.31 -11.54 -12.32
CA LYS A 46 2.73 -11.91 -12.27
C LYS A 46 3.64 -11.27 -11.20
N LYS A 47 3.93 -12.11 -10.20
CA LYS A 47 5.20 -12.24 -9.48
C LYS A 47 5.55 -11.16 -8.45
N ASN A 48 4.66 -10.94 -7.48
CA ASN A 48 5.11 -10.70 -6.11
C ASN A 48 4.66 -11.90 -5.27
N GLN A 49 5.44 -13.00 -5.37
CA GLN A 49 5.50 -13.95 -4.26
C GLN A 49 5.92 -13.11 -3.05
N ILE A 50 4.99 -12.94 -2.12
CA ILE A 50 5.31 -12.89 -0.70
C ILE A 50 6.38 -13.94 -0.43
N PRO A 51 7.59 -13.61 0.09
CA PRO A 51 8.26 -14.60 0.90
C PRO A 51 7.33 -14.80 2.10
N GLU A 52 6.53 -15.87 2.07
CA GLU A 52 6.01 -16.51 3.30
C GLU A 52 7.24 -16.96 4.09
N GLY A 53 7.86 -16.01 4.78
CA GLY A 53 8.85 -16.27 5.80
C GLY A 53 8.11 -16.49 7.11
N GLU A 54 7.42 -17.61 7.24
CA GLU A 54 7.15 -18.23 8.54
C GLU A 54 6.82 -19.72 8.35
N GLU A 55 7.85 -20.57 8.41
CA GLU A 55 7.71 -21.88 9.06
C GLU A 55 9.03 -22.24 9.76
N VAL A 56 8.95 -22.13 11.08
CA VAL A 56 9.72 -22.82 12.13
C VAL A 56 10.16 -24.25 11.75
N VAL A 57 11.48 -24.52 11.73
CA VAL A 57 12.18 -25.59 12.49
C VAL A 57 13.68 -25.31 12.57
#